data_AF-A0A7R9VH99-F1
#
_entry.id   AF-A0A7R9VH99-F1
#
_cell.length_a   1.000
_cell.length_b   1.000
_cell.length_c   1.000
_cell.angle_alpha   90.00
_cell.angle_beta   90.00
_cell.angle_gamma   90.00
#
_symmetry.space_group_name_H-M   'P 1'
#
loop_
_entity.id
_entity.type
_entity.pdbx_description
1 polymer ?
#
loop_
_entity_poly.entity_id
_entity_poly.type
_entity_poly.pdbx_seq_one_letter_code
_entity_poly.pdbx_strand_id
1 'polypeptide(L)'
;VVLKPLPFLSNGNDVNGGTLLWEGTDRLASSSISLTAMRIRGLDTLERFDPLDVLGSHTLRSRLAWSSLSFELDLVVSVRASTLPDSVIRNPGDVPPIAERVTVRIALRDVEADAALLLAVDENRYGDV
;
A
#
# COMPACT_ATOMS: atom_id res chain seq x y z
N VAL A 1 9.70 4.17 9.16
CA VAL A 1 9.95 2.81 8.62
C VAL A 1 9.77 2.85 7.10
N VAL A 2 10.71 2.29 6.33
CA VAL A 2 10.57 2.14 4.87
C VAL A 2 10.04 0.75 4.60
N LEU A 3 8.81 0.66 4.09
CA LEU A 3 8.23 -0.62 3.71
C LEU A 3 8.50 -0.83 2.22
N LYS A 4 9.23 -1.91 1.91
CA LYS A 4 9.26 -2.42 0.53
C LYS A 4 7.86 -2.92 0.20
N PRO A 5 7.37 -2.72 -1.03
CA PRO A 5 6.10 -3.29 -1.46
C PRO A 5 6.09 -4.82 -1.25
N LEU A 6 4.97 -5.36 -0.78
CA LEU A 6 4.84 -6.79 -0.47
C LEU A 6 4.83 -7.62 -1.78
N PRO A 7 5.52 -8.77 -1.83
CA PRO A 7 5.72 -9.54 -3.06
C PRO A 7 4.43 -10.10 -3.66
N PHE A 8 3.34 -10.21 -2.88
CA PHE A 8 2.04 -10.68 -3.40
C PHE A 8 1.25 -9.62 -4.18
N LEU A 9 1.72 -8.37 -4.22
CA LEU A 9 1.14 -7.31 -5.05
C LEU A 9 1.95 -7.05 -6.34
N SER A 10 3.09 -7.72 -6.53
CA SER A 10 3.95 -7.61 -7.70
C SER A 10 3.42 -8.50 -8.84
N ASN A 11 2.67 -7.94 -9.79
CA ASN A 11 2.44 -8.61 -11.06
C ASN A 11 3.77 -8.69 -11.82
N GLY A 12 4.11 -9.86 -12.38
CA GLY A 12 5.44 -10.24 -12.89
C GLY A 12 6.00 -9.45 -14.09
N ASN A 13 5.56 -8.22 -14.33
CA ASN A 13 6.02 -7.34 -15.42
C ASN A 13 6.72 -6.07 -14.91
N ASP A 14 7.18 -6.03 -13.65
CA ASP A 14 7.84 -4.84 -13.06
C ASP A 14 9.22 -4.56 -13.70
N VAL A 15 9.24 -3.65 -14.67
CA VAL A 15 10.45 -3.23 -15.41
C VAL A 15 11.41 -2.38 -14.55
N ASN A 16 11.00 -1.94 -13.35
CA ASN A 16 11.76 -0.95 -12.55
C ASN A 16 11.82 -1.22 -11.02
N GLY A 17 11.51 -2.44 -10.56
CA GLY A 17 11.73 -2.85 -9.15
C GLY A 17 10.80 -2.24 -8.09
N GLY A 18 9.63 -1.72 -8.49
CA GLY A 18 8.56 -1.26 -7.60
C GLY A 18 7.21 -1.75 -8.11
N THR A 19 6.21 -1.87 -7.21
CA THR A 19 4.91 -2.50 -7.53
C THR A 19 4.11 -1.68 -8.53
N LEU A 20 3.76 -2.31 -9.66
CA LEU A 20 2.76 -1.79 -10.60
C LEU A 20 1.40 -1.58 -9.91
N LEU A 21 0.98 -0.32 -9.79
CA LEU A 21 -0.34 0.06 -9.27
C LEU A 21 -1.39 0.10 -10.39
N TRP A 22 -0.97 0.52 -11.58
CA TRP A 22 -1.84 0.69 -12.73
C TRP A 22 -1.07 0.59 -14.03
N GLU A 23 -1.70 -0.01 -15.03
CA GLU A 23 -1.24 -0.03 -16.41
C GLU A 23 -2.45 0.18 -17.31
N GLY A 24 -2.33 1.11 -18.25
CA GLY A 24 -3.35 1.40 -19.24
C GLY A 24 -2.71 1.65 -20.59
N THR A 25 -3.30 1.10 -21.64
CA THR A 25 -2.86 1.33 -23.01
C THR A 25 -4.04 1.76 -23.85
N ASP A 26 -3.86 2.83 -24.61
CA ASP A 26 -4.79 3.32 -25.64
C ASP A 26 -4.04 3.45 -26.98
N ARG A 27 -4.72 3.85 -28.05
CA ARG A 27 -4.19 3.98 -29.42
C ARG A 27 -3.06 4.99 -29.56
N LEU A 28 -2.94 5.92 -28.61
CA LEU A 28 -1.91 6.96 -28.60
C LEU A 28 -0.73 6.59 -27.70
N ALA A 29 -1.02 6.25 -26.44
CA ALA A 29 0.00 6.05 -25.42
C ALA A 29 -0.29 4.82 -24.56
N SER A 30 0.79 4.23 -24.07
CA SER A 30 0.79 3.27 -22.97
C SER A 30 1.35 3.97 -21.74
N SER A 31 0.67 3.85 -20.63
CA SER A 31 1.00 4.54 -19.38
C SER A 31 0.94 3.56 -18.21
N SER A 32 1.89 3.69 -17.31
CA SER A 32 1.94 2.90 -16.09
C SER A 32 2.27 3.76 -14.87
N ILE A 33 1.76 3.35 -13.73
CA ILE A 33 2.06 3.96 -12.43
C ILE A 33 2.61 2.85 -11.54
N SER A 34 3.83 3.04 -11.04
CA SER A 34 4.49 2.10 -10.15
C SER A 34 4.81 2.76 -8.81
N LEU A 35 4.52 2.07 -7.70
CA LEU A 35 4.92 2.45 -6.36
C LEU A 35 6.31 1.90 -6.07
N THR A 36 7.27 2.80 -5.86
CA THR A 36 8.66 2.42 -5.56
C THR A 36 8.93 2.30 -4.07
N ALA A 37 8.37 3.19 -3.25
CA ALA A 37 8.53 3.15 -1.81
C ALA A 37 7.33 3.74 -1.09
N MET A 38 7.02 3.17 0.07
CA MET A 38 6.12 3.77 1.05
C MET A 38 6.87 3.95 2.36
N ARG A 39 6.81 5.16 2.93
CA ARG A 39 7.39 5.47 4.23
C ARG A 39 6.31 5.92 5.19
N ILE A 40 6.31 5.33 6.37
CA ILE A 40 5.46 5.75 7.49
C ILE A 40 6.36 6.44 8.52
N ARG A 41 5.97 7.64 8.95
CA ARG A 41 6.61 8.41 10.03
C ARG A 41 5.58 8.81 11.09
N GLY A 42 6.03 9.11 12.30
CA GLY A 42 5.17 9.41 13.45
C GLY A 42 4.76 8.16 14.23
N LEU A 43 5.34 6.99 13.96
CA LEU A 43 5.10 5.79 14.77
C LEU A 43 5.56 5.95 16.23
N ASP A 44 6.49 6.87 16.45
CA ASP A 44 7.02 7.31 17.75
C ASP A 44 6.11 8.30 18.48
N THR A 45 5.12 8.90 17.81
CA THR A 45 4.13 9.79 18.46
C THR A 45 2.94 9.01 19.00
N LEU A 46 3.15 7.76 19.38
CA LEU A 46 2.13 6.90 19.99
C LEU A 46 1.84 7.42 21.41
N GLU A 47 0.60 7.82 21.66
CA GLU A 47 0.15 8.39 22.93
C GLU A 47 -0.60 7.38 23.80
N ARG A 48 -1.34 6.45 23.16
CA ARG A 48 -2.07 5.40 23.87
C ARG A 48 -1.83 4.05 23.21
N PHE A 49 -1.58 3.05 24.05
CA PHE A 49 -1.51 1.65 23.65
C PHE A 49 -2.17 0.78 24.73
N ASP A 50 -3.40 0.37 24.46
CA ASP A 50 -4.18 -0.51 25.33
C ASP A 50 -4.38 -1.85 24.61
N PRO A 51 -3.43 -2.80 24.68
CA PRO A 51 -3.55 -4.08 24.01
C PRO A 51 -4.50 -5.02 24.76
N LEU A 52 -5.27 -5.79 24.00
CA LEU A 52 -6.05 -6.94 24.48
C LEU A 52 -6.99 -6.67 25.67
N ASP A 53 -7.59 -5.49 25.71
CA ASP A 53 -8.68 -5.14 26.62
C ASP A 53 -9.90 -6.04 26.39
N VAL A 54 -10.49 -6.58 27.45
CA VAL A 54 -11.61 -7.52 27.35
C VAL A 54 -12.88 -6.73 27.03
N LEU A 55 -13.32 -6.80 25.77
CA LEU A 55 -14.56 -6.16 25.31
C LEU A 55 -15.80 -7.02 25.57
N GLY A 56 -15.63 -8.34 25.65
CA GLY A 56 -16.68 -9.33 25.94
C GLY A 56 -16.09 -10.71 26.20
N SER A 57 -16.94 -11.70 26.52
CA SER A 57 -16.52 -13.03 26.98
C SER A 57 -15.51 -13.73 26.05
N HIS A 58 -15.54 -13.40 24.77
CA HIS A 58 -14.70 -13.98 23.73
C HIS A 58 -14.09 -12.90 22.83
N THR A 59 -14.03 -11.64 23.26
CA THR A 59 -13.56 -10.54 22.39
C THR A 59 -12.52 -9.71 23.11
N LEU A 60 -11.34 -9.64 22.50
CA LEU A 60 -10.24 -8.79 22.94
C LEU A 60 -10.12 -7.61 21.99
N ARG A 61 -9.95 -6.41 22.54
CA ARG A 61 -9.77 -5.16 21.81
C ARG A 61 -8.38 -4.61 22.05
N SER A 62 -7.72 -4.16 21.00
CA SER A 62 -6.51 -3.35 21.10
C SER A 62 -6.78 -1.96 20.59
N ARG A 63 -6.43 -0.94 21.39
CA ARG A 63 -6.55 0.47 21.01
C ARG A 63 -5.19 1.10 20.89
N LEU A 64 -4.97 1.81 19.79
CA LEU A 64 -3.76 2.57 19.53
C LEU A 64 -4.14 4.00 19.17
N ALA A 65 -3.47 4.98 19.75
CA ALA A 65 -3.66 6.39 19.39
C ALA A 65 -2.33 7.07 19.13
N TRP A 66 -2.22 7.81 18.02
CA TRP A 66 -1.07 8.63 17.65
C TRP A 66 -1.49 10.09 17.48
N SER A 67 -0.71 11.03 18.00
CA SER A 67 -0.95 12.46 17.72
C SER A 67 -0.69 12.83 16.27
N SER A 68 0.25 12.16 15.60
CA SER A 68 0.49 12.37 14.18
C SER A 68 1.00 11.12 13.46
N LEU A 69 0.46 10.86 12.28
CA LEU A 69 1.02 9.87 11.36
C LEU A 69 1.18 10.49 9.99
N SER A 70 2.28 10.20 9.31
CA SER A 70 2.48 10.63 7.94
C SER A 70 2.92 9.49 7.04
N PHE A 71 2.38 9.49 5.83
CA PHE A 71 2.66 8.54 4.78
C PHE A 71 3.31 9.30 3.62
N GLU A 72 4.44 8.80 3.15
CA GLU A 72 5.12 9.30 1.96
C GLU A 72 5.17 8.17 0.93
N LEU A 73 4.61 8.43 -0.25
CA LEU A 73 4.53 7.50 -1.36
C LEU A 73 5.40 8.02 -2.50
N ASP A 74 6.41 7.27 -2.89
CA ASP A 74 7.23 7.56 -4.06
C ASP A 74 6.71 6.76 -5.26
N LEU A 75 6.13 7.46 -6.22
CA LEU A 75 5.55 6.92 -7.44
C LEU A 75 6.45 7.22 -8.63
N VAL A 76 6.50 6.28 -9.58
CA VAL A 76 7.03 6.50 -10.92
C VAL A 76 5.87 6.39 -11.88
N VAL A 77 5.59 7.47 -12.60
CA VAL A 77 4.63 7.48 -13.70
C VAL A 77 5.43 7.37 -14.98
N SER A 78 5.14 6.36 -15.81
CA SER A 78 5.78 6.21 -17.11
C SER A 78 4.76 6.32 -18.22
N VAL A 79 5.10 7.03 -19.29
CA VAL A 79 4.29 7.15 -20.50
C VAL A 79 5.20 6.85 -21.68
N ARG A 80 4.76 5.94 -22.55
CA ARG A 80 5.44 5.56 -23.78
C ARG A 80 4.45 5.51 -24.94
N ALA A 81 4.96 5.56 -26.16
CA ALA A 81 4.12 5.39 -27.35
C ALA A 81 3.40 4.03 -27.33
N SER A 82 2.15 4.00 -27.77
CA SER A 82 1.38 2.76 -27.85
C SER A 82 1.99 1.79 -28.84
N THR A 83 2.01 0.50 -28.50
CA THR A 83 2.47 -0.59 -29.37
C THR A 83 1.30 -1.40 -29.94
N LEU A 84 0.07 -0.93 -29.80
CA LEU A 84 -1.11 -1.62 -30.34
C LEU A 84 -1.10 -1.60 -31.89
N PRO A 85 -1.67 -2.64 -32.56
CA PRO A 85 -1.73 -2.70 -34.02
C PRO A 85 -2.49 -1.54 -34.68
N ASP A 86 -3.41 -0.91 -33.95
CA ASP A 86 -4.23 0.23 -34.38
C ASP A 86 -3.72 1.58 -33.85
N SER A 87 -2.48 1.60 -33.34
CA SER A 87 -1.85 2.80 -32.82
C SER A 87 -1.59 3.85 -33.89
N VAL A 88 -1.68 5.13 -33.51
CA VAL A 88 -1.46 6.25 -34.44
C VAL A 88 0.04 6.45 -34.72
N ILE A 89 0.91 6.02 -33.80
CA ILE A 89 2.36 6.14 -33.90
C ILE A 89 2.90 4.88 -34.58
N ARG A 90 3.35 5.02 -35.85
CA ARG A 90 3.81 3.89 -36.66
C ARG A 90 5.16 3.30 -36.23
N ASN A 91 6.01 4.12 -35.59
CA ASN A 91 7.30 3.71 -35.03
C ASN A 91 7.38 4.08 -33.54
N PRO A 92 6.72 3.32 -32.65
CA PRO A 92 6.72 3.64 -31.22
C PRO A 92 8.10 3.50 -30.56
N GLY A 93 9.04 2.75 -31.18
CA GLY A 93 10.41 2.58 -30.68
C GLY A 93 11.31 3.81 -30.84
N ASP A 94 10.94 4.75 -31.69
CA ASP A 94 11.71 5.99 -31.93
C ASP A 94 11.36 7.10 -30.91
N VAL A 95 10.28 6.92 -30.15
CA VAL A 95 9.84 7.85 -29.11
C VAL A 95 10.36 7.37 -27.76
N PRO A 96 11.29 8.07 -27.12
CA PRO A 96 11.79 7.65 -25.81
C PRO A 96 10.66 7.70 -24.77
N PRO A 97 10.59 6.71 -23.87
CA PRO A 97 9.62 6.72 -22.79
C PRO A 97 9.90 7.89 -21.84
N ILE A 98 8.84 8.56 -21.40
CA ILE A 98 8.91 9.62 -20.39
C ILE A 98 8.60 8.97 -19.05
N ALA A 99 9.50 9.15 -18.08
CA ALA A 99 9.30 8.70 -16.71
C ALA A 99 9.41 9.89 -15.75
N GLU A 100 8.39 10.08 -14.92
CA GLU A 100 8.33 11.13 -13.91
C GLU A 100 8.26 10.52 -12.51
N ARG A 101 8.98 11.13 -11.57
CA ARG A 101 8.96 10.74 -10.16
C ARG A 101 8.06 11.71 -9.39
N VAL A 102 7.04 11.16 -8.75
CA VAL A 102 6.06 11.92 -7.98
C VAL A 102 6.12 11.44 -6.54
N THR A 103 6.32 12.37 -5.59
CA THR A 103 6.24 12.06 -4.16
C THR A 103 4.95 12.64 -3.59
N VAL A 104 4.06 11.78 -3.10
CA VAL A 104 2.82 12.15 -2.43
C VAL A 104 3.03 12.07 -0.92
N ARG A 105 2.66 13.14 -0.20
CA ARG A 105 2.70 13.19 1.27
C ARG A 105 1.32 13.36 1.85
N ILE A 106 0.95 12.46 2.75
CA ILE A 106 -0.32 12.47 3.48
C ILE A 106 0.04 12.59 4.97
N ALA A 107 -0.52 13.56 5.66
CA ALA A 107 -0.33 13.75 7.09
C ALA A 107 -1.69 13.73 7.80
N LEU A 108 -1.79 12.87 8.81
CA LEU A 108 -2.95 12.69 9.67
C LEU A 108 -2.57 13.15 11.08
N ARG A 109 -3.54 13.73 11.78
CA ARG A 109 -3.43 14.10 13.19
C ARG A 109 -4.52 13.40 13.98
N ASP A 110 -4.26 13.19 15.26
CA ASP A 110 -5.23 12.62 16.20
C ASP A 110 -5.80 11.29 15.69
N VAL A 111 -4.91 10.37 15.32
CA VAL A 111 -5.27 9.07 14.74
C VAL A 111 -5.59 8.08 15.85
N GLU A 112 -6.79 7.53 15.84
CA GLU A 112 -7.21 6.42 16.72
C GLU A 112 -7.49 5.18 15.87
N ALA A 113 -6.97 4.04 16.32
CA ALA A 113 -7.18 2.73 15.69
C ALA A 113 -7.66 1.72 16.73
N ASP A 114 -8.80 1.11 16.45
CA ASP A 114 -9.40 0.03 17.21
C ASP A 114 -9.32 -1.27 16.43
N ALA A 115 -8.72 -2.30 17.03
CA ALA A 115 -8.73 -3.66 16.50
C ALA A 115 -9.45 -4.57 17.49
N ALA A 116 -10.42 -5.36 17.01
CA ALA A 116 -11.10 -6.37 17.83
C ALA A 116 -10.79 -7.78 17.29
N LEU A 117 -10.43 -8.67 18.20
CA LEU A 117 -10.14 -10.07 17.94
C LEU A 117 -11.17 -10.93 18.66
N LEU A 118 -11.82 -11.83 17.92
CA LEU A 118 -12.69 -12.85 18.51
C LEU A 118 -11.85 -14.09 18.84
N LEU A 119 -11.94 -14.54 20.09
CA LEU A 119 -11.34 -15.78 20.57
C LEU A 119 -12.39 -16.89 20.56
N ALA A 120 -12.24 -17.86 19.67
CA ALA A 120 -12.98 -19.11 19.76
C ALA A 120 -12.15 -20.09 20.62
N VAL A 121 -12.61 -20.37 21.83
CA VAL A 121 -12.03 -21.41 22.68
C VAL A 121 -12.89 -22.67 22.56
N ASP A 122 -12.27 -23.81 22.23
CA ASP A 122 -12.93 -25.11 22.22
C ASP A 122 -13.01 -25.65 23.65
N GLU A 123 -14.13 -25.36 24.32
CA GLU A 123 -14.41 -25.78 25.70
C GLU A 123 -14.43 -27.31 25.86
N ASN A 124 -14.66 -28.08 24.79
CA ASN A 124 -14.64 -29.55 24.86
C ASN A 124 -13.21 -30.13 24.91
N ARG A 125 -12.20 -29.34 24.53
CA ARG A 125 -10.78 -29.73 24.59
C ARG A 125 -10.09 -29.29 25.89
N TYR A 126 -10.60 -28.26 26.54
CA TYR A 126 -10.18 -27.83 27.88
C TYR A 126 -11.10 -28.47 28.92
N GLY A 127 -10.93 -29.78 29.12
CA GLY A 127 -11.69 -30.54 30.11
C GLY A 127 -11.51 -30.03 31.54
N ASP A 128 -12.63 -29.98 32.26
CA ASP A 128 -12.79 -30.11 33.71
C ASP A 128 -11.77 -29.34 34.59
N VAL A 129 -12.13 -28.11 34.97
CA VAL A 129 -11.65 -27.43 36.18
C VAL A 129 -12.81 -26.90 36.99
#